data_AF-A0A6F8ZXJ5-F1
#
_entry.id   AF-A0A6F8ZXJ5-F1
#
_cell.length_a   1.000
_cell.length_b   1.000
_cell.length_c   1.000
_cell.angle_alpha   90.00
_cell.angle_beta   90.00
_cell.angle_gamma   90.00
#
_symmetry.space_group_name_H-M   'P 1'
#
loop_
_entity.id
_entity.type
_entity.pdbx_description
1 polymer ?
#
loop_
_entity_poly.entity_id
_entity_poly.type
_entity_poly.pdbx_seq_one_letter_code
_entity_poly.pdbx_strand_id
1 'polypeptide(L)'
;MENCTLAIHIAQKDWEVDQWRDILTHTLGMSHMQIEELLASGDRFGRGVVAGLVEVGETWCCSDNVPEEDLRKLEKAAVLTGLTEKHLTQLSNPRWLKQPLYARGHKDIWTVDIPVQLLPSV
;
A
#
# COMPACT_ATOMS: atom_id res chain seq x y z
N MET A 1 1.31 0.28 -17.03
CA MET A 1 2.00 1.45 -16.45
C MET A 1 3.18 0.88 -15.73
N GLU A 2 4.37 0.96 -16.31
CA GLU A 2 5.58 0.44 -15.69
C GLU A 2 6.59 1.58 -15.63
N ASN A 3 7.39 1.60 -14.57
CA ASN A 3 8.44 2.59 -14.35
C ASN A 3 7.91 4.03 -14.22
N CYS A 4 6.76 4.20 -13.55
CA CYS A 4 6.24 5.52 -13.19
C CYS A 4 6.07 5.67 -11.68
N THR A 5 6.09 6.92 -11.21
CA THR A 5 5.78 7.26 -9.82
C THR A 5 4.33 7.68 -9.72
N LEU A 6 3.57 7.04 -8.82
CA LEU A 6 2.20 7.41 -8.50
C LEU A 6 2.10 8.02 -7.11
N ALA A 7 1.12 8.90 -6.96
CA ALA A 7 0.73 9.43 -5.66
C ALA A 7 -0.19 8.45 -4.92
N ILE A 8 0.00 8.30 -3.62
CA ILE A 8 -0.85 7.49 -2.74
C ILE A 8 -1.89 8.41 -2.09
N HIS A 9 -3.16 8.15 -2.36
CA HIS A 9 -4.30 8.73 -1.64
C HIS A 9 -4.78 7.79 -0.55
N ILE A 10 -5.01 8.32 0.66
CA ILE A 10 -5.61 7.58 1.77
C ILE A 10 -7.12 7.80 1.75
N ALA A 11 -7.87 6.74 1.49
CA ALA A 11 -9.33 6.78 1.48
C ALA A 11 -9.90 7.03 2.89
N GLN A 12 -11.15 7.53 2.96
CA GLN A 12 -11.83 7.74 4.24
C GLN A 12 -12.34 6.44 4.86
N LYS A 13 -12.77 5.49 4.02
CA LYS A 13 -13.32 4.21 4.47
C LYS A 13 -12.23 3.23 4.86
N ASP A 14 -12.51 2.45 5.90
CA ASP A 14 -11.69 1.31 6.27
C ASP A 14 -11.75 0.19 5.23
N TRP A 15 -10.72 -0.64 5.26
CA TRP A 15 -10.76 -1.93 4.61
C TRP A 15 -11.72 -2.87 5.35
N GLU A 16 -12.51 -3.65 4.62
CA GLU A 16 -13.69 -4.35 5.19
C GLU A 16 -13.36 -5.57 6.05
N VAL A 17 -12.16 -6.16 5.89
CA VAL A 17 -11.79 -7.42 6.54
C VAL A 17 -10.48 -7.34 7.31
N ASP A 18 -10.42 -7.93 8.49
CA ASP A 18 -9.25 -7.84 9.38
C ASP A 18 -8.16 -8.91 9.14
N GLN A 19 -8.23 -9.66 8.04
CA GLN A 19 -7.28 -10.76 7.73
C GLN A 19 -5.81 -10.30 7.66
N TRP A 20 -5.57 -9.02 7.37
CA TRP A 20 -4.22 -8.43 7.39
C TRP A 20 -3.59 -8.53 8.78
N ARG A 21 -4.37 -8.47 9.87
CA ARG A 21 -3.86 -8.58 11.25
C ARG A 21 -3.24 -9.95 11.52
N ASP A 22 -3.85 -11.01 11.00
CA ASP A 22 -3.33 -12.37 11.16
C ASP A 22 -2.00 -12.53 10.44
N ILE A 23 -1.83 -11.91 9.26
CA ILE A 23 -0.56 -11.94 8.52
C ILE A 23 0.53 -11.18 9.28
N LEU A 24 0.23 -9.97 9.78
CA LEU A 24 1.18 -9.19 10.59
C LEU A 24 1.61 -9.97 11.84
N THR A 25 0.66 -10.62 12.52
CA THR A 25 0.90 -11.33 13.78
C THR A 25 1.63 -12.66 13.55
N HIS A 26 1.09 -13.53 12.71
CA HIS A 26 1.54 -14.92 12.59
C HIS A 26 2.61 -15.13 11.53
N THR A 27 2.58 -14.37 10.43
CA THR A 27 3.53 -14.54 9.30
C THR A 27 4.72 -13.61 9.41
N LEU A 28 4.49 -12.38 9.87
CA LEU A 28 5.54 -11.38 10.10
C LEU A 28 6.04 -11.37 11.56
N GLY A 29 5.37 -12.07 12.48
CA GLY A 29 5.81 -12.24 13.85
C GLY A 29 5.74 -10.95 14.68
N MET A 30 4.91 -9.98 14.27
CA MET A 30 4.77 -8.73 14.99
C MET A 30 3.97 -8.92 16.27
N SER A 31 4.45 -8.34 17.36
CA SER A 31 3.69 -8.21 18.59
C SER A 31 2.56 -7.19 18.45
N HIS A 32 1.58 -7.26 19.35
CA HIS A 32 0.48 -6.29 19.38
C HIS A 32 0.98 -4.83 19.44
N MET A 33 1.97 -4.54 20.30
CA MET A 33 2.54 -3.20 20.41
C MET A 33 3.17 -2.71 19.10
N GLN A 34 3.89 -3.58 18.38
CA GLN A 34 4.48 -3.23 17.09
C GLN A 34 3.43 -2.99 16.02
N ILE A 35 2.30 -3.72 16.05
CA ILE A 35 1.18 -3.49 15.13
C ILE A 35 0.54 -2.14 15.43
N GLU A 36 0.28 -1.80 16.70
CA GLU A 36 -0.27 -0.49 17.08
C GLU A 36 0.66 0.67 16.69
N GLU A 37 1.97 0.54 16.89
CA GLU A 37 2.96 1.53 16.44
C GLU A 37 2.97 1.69 14.91
N LEU A 38 2.88 0.57 14.17
CA LEU A 38 2.79 0.59 12.72
C LEU A 38 1.53 1.30 12.23
N LEU A 39 0.38 1.00 12.84
CA LEU A 39 -0.90 1.63 12.50
C LEU A 39 -0.89 3.13 12.83
N ALA A 40 -0.39 3.51 14.01
CA ALA A 40 -0.24 4.91 14.39
C ALA A 40 0.69 5.68 13.44
N SER A 41 1.78 5.04 12.99
CA SER A 41 2.65 5.61 11.96
C SER A 41 1.96 5.73 10.61
N GLY A 42 1.10 4.78 10.24
CA GLY A 42 0.30 4.83 9.00
C GLY A 42 -0.75 5.94 9.01
N ASP A 43 -1.38 6.20 10.16
CA ASP A 43 -2.43 7.21 10.34
C ASP A 43 -1.91 8.63 10.60
N ARG A 44 -0.58 8.84 10.61
CA ARG A 44 0.07 10.10 10.99
C ARG A 44 -0.42 11.34 10.22
N PHE A 45 -0.96 11.16 9.01
CA PHE A 45 -1.47 12.22 8.14
C PHE A 45 -3.02 12.23 8.05
N GLY A 46 -3.69 11.34 8.76
CA GLY A 46 -5.13 11.13 8.68
C GLY A 46 -5.57 10.61 7.32
N ARG A 47 -6.83 10.87 6.96
CA ARG A 47 -7.51 10.32 5.78
C ARG A 47 -8.06 11.40 4.86
N GLY A 48 -8.35 11.04 3.61
CA GLY A 48 -8.81 11.99 2.60
C GLY A 48 -7.69 12.90 2.10
N VAL A 49 -6.47 12.37 2.04
CA VAL A 49 -5.25 13.12 1.70
C VAL A 49 -4.40 12.32 0.74
N VAL A 50 -3.68 13.02 -0.15
CA VAL A 50 -2.50 12.46 -0.78
C VAL A 50 -1.35 12.52 0.24
N ALA A 51 -0.80 11.36 0.57
CA ALA A 51 0.12 11.19 1.69
C ALA A 51 1.55 10.87 1.27
N GLY A 52 1.72 10.31 0.06
CA GLY A 52 3.01 9.81 -0.37
C GLY A 52 3.08 9.54 -1.86
N LEU A 53 4.23 8.98 -2.25
CA LEU A 53 4.60 8.59 -3.60
C LEU A 53 5.10 7.15 -3.57
N VAL A 54 4.91 6.42 -4.66
CA VAL A 54 5.42 5.05 -4.83
C VAL A 54 5.77 4.81 -6.29
N GLU A 55 6.82 4.04 -6.54
CA GLU A 55 7.22 3.61 -7.88
C GLU A 55 6.50 2.30 -8.23
N VAL A 56 5.89 2.29 -9.41
CA VAL A 56 5.11 1.18 -9.96
C VAL A 56 5.98 0.40 -10.93
N GLY A 57 6.24 -0.86 -10.60
CA GLY A 57 6.92 -1.84 -11.43
C GLY A 57 5.95 -2.65 -12.27
N GLU A 58 6.30 -3.92 -12.51
CA GLU A 58 5.50 -4.88 -13.28
C GLU A 58 4.17 -5.19 -12.58
N THR A 59 3.13 -5.35 -13.39
CA THR A 59 1.82 -5.88 -12.97
C THR A 59 1.53 -7.17 -13.70
N TRP A 60 1.20 -8.24 -12.96
CA TRP A 60 0.84 -9.54 -13.53
C TRP A 60 -0.37 -10.15 -12.81
N CYS A 61 -1.07 -11.07 -13.46
CA CYS A 61 -2.16 -11.83 -12.84
C CYS A 61 -1.60 -13.04 -12.08
N CYS A 62 -2.01 -13.21 -10.82
CA CYS A 62 -1.61 -14.35 -10.00
C CYS A 62 -2.35 -15.62 -10.45
N SER A 63 -1.62 -16.54 -11.08
CA SER A 63 -2.20 -17.80 -11.55
C SER A 63 -2.50 -18.79 -10.42
N ASP A 64 -3.45 -19.68 -10.65
CA ASP A 64 -3.82 -20.78 -9.73
C ASP A 64 -2.73 -21.85 -9.59
N ASN A 65 -1.72 -21.83 -10.46
CA ASN A 65 -0.63 -22.80 -10.49
C ASN A 65 0.63 -22.31 -9.75
N VAL A 66 0.57 -21.18 -9.03
CA VAL A 66 1.71 -20.71 -8.23
C VAL A 66 1.98 -21.73 -7.12
N PRO A 67 3.22 -22.22 -6.97
CA PRO A 67 3.58 -23.13 -5.88
C PRO A 67 3.22 -22.54 -4.51
N GLU A 68 2.75 -23.37 -3.58
CA GLU A 68 2.24 -22.91 -2.28
C GLU A 68 3.27 -22.07 -1.50
N GLU A 69 4.55 -22.44 -1.56
CA GLU A 69 5.63 -21.69 -0.89
C GLU A 69 5.78 -20.28 -1.47
N ASP A 70 5.67 -20.13 -2.80
CA ASP A 70 5.78 -18.84 -3.46
C ASP A 70 4.51 -18.02 -3.28
N LEU A 71 3.33 -18.65 -3.27
CA LEU A 71 2.08 -17.99 -2.93
C LEU A 71 2.14 -17.40 -1.52
N ARG A 72 2.66 -18.13 -0.52
CA ARG A 72 2.86 -17.63 0.84
C ARG A 72 3.80 -16.42 0.89
N LYS A 73 4.86 -16.39 0.07
CA LYS A 73 5.76 -15.23 -0.04
C LYS A 73 5.03 -14.02 -0.63
N LEU A 74 4.19 -14.23 -1.64
CA LEU A 74 3.37 -13.17 -2.24
C LEU A 74 2.33 -12.64 -1.25
N GLU A 75 1.62 -13.52 -0.53
CA GLU A 75 0.64 -13.13 0.49
C GLU A 75 1.30 -12.35 1.64
N LYS A 76 2.49 -12.79 2.07
CA LYS A 76 3.31 -12.06 3.04
C LYS A 76 3.69 -10.66 2.54
N ALA A 77 4.09 -10.53 1.28
CA ALA A 77 4.47 -9.25 0.69
C ALA A 77 3.27 -8.31 0.48
N ALA A 78 2.12 -8.85 0.10
CA ALA A 78 0.89 -8.11 -0.12
C ALA A 78 0.13 -7.78 1.17
N VAL A 79 0.46 -8.46 2.28
CA VAL A 79 -0.31 -8.46 3.53
C VAL A 79 -1.78 -8.78 3.27
N LEU A 80 -2.02 -9.75 2.39
CA LEU A 80 -3.35 -10.19 1.95
C LEU A 80 -3.30 -11.66 1.53
N THR A 81 -4.29 -12.45 1.94
CA THR A 81 -4.47 -13.84 1.48
C THR A 81 -5.42 -13.93 0.28
N GLY A 82 -5.44 -15.07 -0.40
CA GLY A 82 -6.37 -15.33 -1.50
C GLY A 82 -6.05 -14.50 -2.74
N LEU A 83 -4.78 -14.55 -3.15
CA LEU A 83 -4.26 -13.75 -4.27
C LEU A 83 -4.62 -14.30 -5.65
N THR A 84 -5.11 -15.54 -5.73
CA THR A 84 -5.54 -16.20 -6.97
C THR A 84 -6.45 -15.30 -7.81
N GLU A 85 -6.16 -15.20 -9.11
CA GLU A 85 -6.84 -14.33 -10.10
C GLU A 85 -6.74 -12.81 -9.84
N LYS A 86 -6.07 -12.35 -8.78
CA LYS A 86 -5.81 -10.92 -8.56
C LYS A 86 -4.63 -10.45 -9.42
N HIS A 87 -4.65 -9.17 -9.76
CA HIS A 87 -3.50 -8.51 -10.36
C HIS A 87 -2.54 -8.05 -9.26
N LEU A 88 -1.33 -8.61 -9.25
CA LEU A 88 -0.24 -8.24 -8.36
C LEU A 88 0.61 -7.18 -9.05
N THR A 89 0.98 -6.14 -8.31
CA THR A 89 1.83 -5.06 -8.82
C THR A 89 3.01 -4.86 -7.90
N GLN A 90 4.22 -4.90 -8.45
CA GLN A 90 5.41 -4.62 -7.67
C GLN A 90 5.47 -3.12 -7.36
N LEU A 91 5.56 -2.79 -6.06
CA LEU A 91 5.70 -1.43 -5.59
C LEU A 91 7.08 -1.26 -4.95
N SER A 92 7.71 -0.11 -5.19
CA SER A 92 9.03 0.19 -4.64
C SER A 92 9.17 1.68 -4.32
N ASN A 93 10.25 2.03 -3.62
CA ASN A 93 10.58 3.41 -3.25
C ASN A 93 9.42 4.21 -2.61
N PRO A 94 8.72 3.65 -1.60
CA PRO A 94 7.64 4.36 -0.93
C PRO A 94 8.21 5.57 -0.17
N ARG A 95 7.65 6.74 -0.42
CA ARG A 95 8.06 7.99 0.22
C ARG A 95 6.86 8.76 0.66
N TRP A 96 6.88 9.21 1.92
CA TRP A 96 5.87 10.15 2.38
C TRP A 96 6.13 11.54 1.81
N LEU A 97 5.06 12.29 1.55
CA LEU A 97 5.16 13.72 1.39
C LEU A 97 5.61 14.37 2.71
N LYS A 98 6.20 15.57 2.61
CA LYS A 98 6.59 16.35 3.81
C LYS A 98 5.39 16.73 4.67
N GLN A 99 4.24 16.97 4.02
CA GLN A 99 2.95 17.25 4.66
C GLN A 99 1.84 16.64 3.79
N PRO A 100 0.66 16.31 4.36
CA PRO A 100 -0.46 15.81 3.57
C PRO A 100 -1.02 16.88 2.65
N LEU A 101 -1.46 16.45 1.46
CA LEU A 101 -2.23 17.28 0.54
C LEU A 101 -3.69 16.86 0.59
N TYR A 102 -4.56 17.70 1.14
CA TYR A 102 -6.00 17.43 1.16
C TYR A 102 -6.57 17.33 -0.25
N ALA A 103 -7.19 16.19 -0.56
CA ALA A 103 -7.75 15.92 -1.87
C ALA A 103 -8.91 14.93 -1.76
N ARG A 104 -9.99 15.19 -2.51
CA ARG A 104 -11.07 14.22 -2.65
C ARG A 104 -10.55 13.02 -3.46
N GLY A 105 -10.86 11.80 -3.01
CA GLY A 105 -10.58 10.61 -3.80
C GLY A 105 -11.47 10.58 -5.05
N HIS A 106 -10.90 10.16 -6.19
CA HIS A 106 -11.63 9.97 -7.44
C HIS A 106 -11.59 8.50 -7.87
N LYS A 107 -12.33 8.17 -8.93
CA LYS A 107 -12.40 6.81 -9.46
C LYS A 107 -11.08 6.42 -10.12
N ASP A 108 -10.64 5.19 -9.88
CA ASP A 108 -9.47 4.54 -10.50
C ASP A 108 -8.18 5.38 -10.33
N ILE A 109 -7.49 5.70 -11.43
CA ILE A 109 -6.29 6.55 -11.44
C ILE A 109 -6.71 7.94 -11.92
N TRP A 110 -6.36 8.96 -11.14
CA TRP A 110 -6.63 10.36 -11.47
C TRP A 110 -5.38 11.23 -11.28
N THR A 111 -5.43 12.44 -11.85
CA THR A 111 -4.33 13.41 -11.74
C THR A 111 -4.47 14.24 -10.47
N VAL A 112 -3.34 14.52 -9.82
CA VAL A 112 -3.24 15.46 -8.70
C VAL A 112 -2.03 16.36 -8.89
N ASP A 113 -2.20 17.65 -8.61
CA ASP A 113 -1.10 18.61 -8.62
C ASP A 113 -0.43 18.65 -7.24
N ILE A 114 0.77 18.08 -7.13
CA ILE A 114 1.55 18.08 -5.89
C ILE A 114 2.55 19.23 -5.95
N PRO A 115 2.45 20.24 -5.06
CA PRO A 115 3.42 21.31 -5.00
C PRO A 115 4.83 20.80 -4.68
N VAL A 116 5.84 21.33 -5.36
CA VAL A 116 7.25 20.88 -5.23
C VAL A 116 7.73 20.92 -3.77
N GLN A 117 7.30 21.89 -2.97
CA GLN A 117 7.66 21.98 -1.56
C GLN A 117 7.17 20.80 -0.70
N LEU A 118 6.15 20.06 -1.14
CA LEU A 118 5.64 18.87 -0.44
C LEU A 118 6.37 17.59 -0.82
N LEU A 119 7.14 17.60 -1.92
CA LEU A 119 7.88 16.43 -2.37
C LEU A 119 8.92 16.00 -1.32
N PRO A 120 9.13 14.69 -1.13
CA PRO A 120 10.18 14.18 -0.27
C PRO A 120 11.54 14.71 -0.72
N SER A 121 12.46 14.90 0.22
CA SER A 121 13.85 15.12 -0.14
C SER A 121 14.40 13.88 -0.83
N VAL A 122 15.24 14.08 -1.85
CA VAL A 122 15.95 13.00 -2.56
C VAL A 122 16.92 12.31 -1.62
#